data_AF-A0A2G9XGX2-F1
#
_entry.id   AF-A0A2G9XGX2-F1
#
_cell.length_a   1.000
_cell.length_b   1.000
_cell.length_c   1.000
_cell.angle_alpha   90.00
_cell.angle_beta   90.00
_cell.angle_gamma   90.00
#
_symmetry.space_group_name_H-M   'P 1'
#
loop_
_entity.id
_entity.type
_entity.pdbx_description
1 polymer ?
#
loop_
_entity_poly.entity_id
_entity_poly.type
_entity_poly.pdbx_seq_one_letter_code
_entity_poly.pdbx_strand_id
1 'polypeptide(L)'
;MEGVDIYDPVTNAVRSSGAEKVAAWFLDSDYDGRCFCVCQAFFPDKSAWEELGKALGGALDEDALAKLSGTESLPFTAGEHSRMAVKVIDPRGNEVLRVHKLYEYDTNSQ
;
A
#
# COMPACT_ATOMS: atom_id res chain seq x y z
N MET A 1 3.94 4.18 -5.38
CA MET A 1 4.65 3.01 -4.82
C MET A 1 5.29 2.24 -5.96
N GLU A 2 6.56 1.83 -5.83
CA GLU A 2 7.30 1.13 -6.91
C GLU A 2 7.30 -0.40 -6.80
N GLY A 3 6.94 -0.96 -5.64
CA GLY A 3 6.88 -2.40 -5.41
C GLY A 3 7.62 -2.85 -4.14
N VAL A 4 8.05 -4.11 -4.12
CA VAL A 4 8.83 -4.72 -3.01
C VAL A 4 9.95 -5.58 -3.57
N ASP A 5 11.14 -5.47 -2.98
CA ASP A 5 12.25 -6.37 -3.26
C ASP A 5 12.16 -7.64 -2.40
N ILE A 6 12.22 -8.81 -3.06
CA ILE A 6 12.17 -10.12 -2.41
C ILE A 6 13.56 -10.76 -2.47
N TYR A 7 14.11 -11.10 -1.31
CA TYR A 7 15.35 -11.86 -1.21
C TYR A 7 15.09 -13.36 -1.32
N ASP A 8 15.80 -14.03 -2.23
CA ASP A 8 15.83 -15.49 -2.37
C ASP A 8 17.12 -16.04 -1.72
N PRO A 9 17.03 -16.68 -0.52
CA PRO A 9 18.19 -17.17 0.20
C PRO A 9 18.84 -18.40 -0.46
N VAL A 10 18.13 -19.11 -1.35
CA VAL A 10 18.66 -20.31 -2.02
C VAL A 10 19.60 -19.89 -3.15
N THR A 11 19.19 -18.88 -3.91
CA THR A 11 20.00 -18.35 -5.02
C THR A 11 20.88 -17.16 -4.63
N ASN A 12 20.74 -16.67 -3.39
CA ASN A 12 21.40 -15.47 -2.86
C ASN A 12 21.18 -14.24 -3.76
N ALA A 13 19.97 -14.10 -4.32
CA ALA A 13 19.61 -13.05 -5.24
C ALA A 13 18.44 -12.21 -4.73
N VAL A 14 18.42 -10.93 -5.05
CA VAL A 14 17.29 -10.04 -4.82
C VAL A 14 16.49 -9.92 -6.11
N ARG A 15 15.17 -10.09 -6.03
CA ARG A 15 14.25 -9.92 -7.15
C ARG A 15 13.30 -8.78 -6.84
N SER A 16 13.32 -7.75 -7.66
CA SER A 16 12.34 -6.66 -7.57
C SER A 16 10.99 -7.13 -8.08
N SER A 17 10.00 -7.12 -7.19
CA SER A 17 8.60 -7.24 -7.55
C SER A 17 8.11 -5.83 -7.86
N GLY A 18 7.99 -5.50 -9.16
CA GLY A 18 7.42 -4.23 -9.59
C GLY A 18 6.01 -4.04 -9.03
N ALA A 19 5.52 -2.80 -9.03
CA ALA A 19 4.24 -2.45 -8.41
C ALA A 19 3.05 -3.26 -8.98
N GLU A 20 3.14 -3.75 -10.22
CA GLU A 20 2.16 -4.61 -10.87
C GLU A 20 2.06 -6.02 -10.26
N LYS A 21 3.05 -6.42 -9.47
CA LYS A 21 3.14 -7.74 -8.80
C LYS A 21 2.94 -7.64 -7.29
N VAL A 22 2.42 -6.53 -6.79
CA VAL A 22 1.99 -6.39 -5.40
C VAL A 22 0.58 -6.92 -5.27
N ALA A 23 0.33 -7.76 -4.27
CA ALA A 23 -1.02 -8.32 -4.03
C ALA A 23 -1.96 -7.25 -3.45
N ALA A 24 -1.46 -6.49 -2.47
CA ALA A 24 -2.18 -5.36 -1.89
C ALA A 24 -1.20 -4.37 -1.26
N TRP A 25 -1.64 -3.13 -1.13
CA TRP A 25 -0.96 -2.17 -0.26
C TRP A 25 -1.96 -1.30 0.50
N PHE A 26 -1.56 -0.88 1.70
CA PHE A 26 -2.41 -0.19 2.65
C PHE A 26 -1.71 1.09 3.10
N LEU A 27 -2.52 2.12 3.37
CA LEU A 27 -2.08 3.39 3.92
C LEU A 27 -2.69 3.60 5.30
N ASP A 28 -1.85 3.94 6.26
CA ASP A 28 -2.21 4.62 7.50
C ASP A 28 -1.78 6.08 7.37
N SER A 29 -2.73 7.02 7.38
CA SER A 29 -2.47 8.44 7.14
C SER A 29 -1.91 9.19 8.35
N ASP A 30 -1.98 8.61 9.55
CA ASP A 30 -1.53 9.25 10.79
C ASP A 30 -0.94 8.25 11.79
N TYR A 31 0.11 7.54 11.37
CA TYR A 31 0.66 6.41 12.11
C TYR A 31 1.26 6.82 13.46
N ASP A 32 0.70 6.26 14.54
CA ASP A 32 1.08 6.54 15.94
C ASP A 32 2.43 5.93 16.36
N GLY A 33 3.01 5.05 15.53
CA GLY A 33 4.26 4.34 15.82
C GLY A 33 4.08 2.99 16.53
N ARG A 34 2.83 2.54 16.73
CA ARG A 34 2.48 1.32 17.48
C ARG A 34 1.51 0.44 16.70
N CYS A 35 0.38 0.99 16.29
CA CYS A 35 -0.73 0.26 15.69
C CYS A 35 -0.95 0.75 14.27
N PHE A 36 -0.91 -0.17 13.30
CA PHE A 36 -1.20 0.16 11.91
C PHE A 36 -2.71 0.16 11.69
N CYS A 37 -3.27 1.33 11.40
CA CYS A 37 -4.69 1.53 11.14
C CYS A 37 -4.92 1.77 9.65
N VAL A 38 -5.57 0.83 8.96
CA VAL A 38 -5.83 0.95 7.51
C VAL A 38 -6.86 2.07 7.27
N CYS A 39 -6.44 3.14 6.61
CA CYS A 39 -7.30 4.22 6.14
C CYS A 39 -7.65 4.09 4.65
N GLN A 40 -6.73 3.54 3.85
CA GLN A 40 -6.95 3.24 2.44
C GLN A 40 -6.37 1.86 2.11
N ALA A 41 -7.07 1.11 1.25
CA ALA A 41 -6.68 -0.23 0.83
C ALA A 41 -6.71 -0.33 -0.70
N PHE A 42 -5.59 -0.77 -1.27
CA PHE A 42 -5.39 -0.84 -2.70
C PHE A 42 -5.08 -2.26 -3.13
N PHE A 43 -5.75 -2.70 -4.19
CA PHE A 43 -5.57 -4.00 -4.81
C PHE A 43 -5.30 -3.79 -6.30
N PRO A 44 -4.03 -3.85 -6.74
CA PRO A 44 -3.67 -3.68 -8.16
C PRO A 44 -4.30 -4.73 -9.06
N ASP A 45 -4.50 -5.95 -8.55
CA ASP A 45 -5.23 -6.99 -9.26
C ASP A 45 -6.75 -6.77 -9.15
N LYS A 46 -7.38 -6.53 -10.31
CA LYS A 46 -8.82 -6.30 -10.40
C LYS A 46 -9.67 -7.50 -9.97
N SER A 47 -9.14 -8.73 -10.09
CA SER A 47 -9.87 -9.94 -9.69
C SER A 47 -10.13 -9.99 -8.17
N ALA A 48 -9.25 -9.40 -7.36
CA ALA A 48 -9.42 -9.30 -5.91
C ALA A 48 -10.66 -8.47 -5.52
N TRP A 49 -11.03 -7.47 -6.33
CA TRP A 49 -12.22 -6.65 -6.10
C TRP A 49 -13.52 -7.40 -6.37
N GLU A 50 -13.53 -8.35 -7.31
CA GLU A 50 -14.70 -9.19 -7.55
C GLU A 50 -15.00 -10.10 -6.36
N GLU A 51 -13.96 -10.67 -5.76
CA GLU A 51 -14.09 -11.48 -4.54
C GLU A 51 -14.55 -10.64 -3.35
N LEU A 52 -13.95 -9.47 -3.17
CA LEU A 52 -14.36 -8.53 -2.12
C LEU A 52 -15.82 -8.08 -2.32
N GLY A 53 -16.24 -7.86 -3.56
CA GLY A 53 -17.61 -7.45 -3.86
C GLY A 53 -18.64 -8.52 -3.64
N LYS A 54 -18.32 -9.77 -3.92
CA LYS A 54 -19.16 -10.90 -3.49
C LYS A 54 -19.26 -10.96 -1.97
N ALA A 55 -18.15 -10.77 -1.25
CA ALA A 55 -18.14 -10.79 0.22
C ALA A 55 -18.92 -9.62 0.84
N LEU A 56 -18.91 -8.45 0.21
CA LEU A 56 -19.62 -7.24 0.65
C LEU A 56 -21.07 -7.15 0.12
N GLY A 57 -21.60 -8.21 -0.49
CA GLY A 57 -23.01 -8.27 -0.90
C GLY A 57 -23.36 -7.48 -2.17
N GLY A 58 -22.38 -7.24 -3.05
CA GLY A 58 -22.59 -6.70 -4.40
C GLY A 58 -22.76 -5.17 -4.49
N ALA A 59 -22.57 -4.43 -3.40
CA ALA A 59 -22.72 -2.98 -3.37
C ALA A 59 -21.36 -2.26 -3.57
N LEU A 60 -20.70 -2.48 -4.71
CA LEU A 60 -19.50 -1.71 -5.07
C LEU A 60 -19.71 -0.76 -6.23
N ASP A 61 -19.24 0.46 -6.03
CA ASP A 61 -19.09 1.50 -7.03
C ASP A 61 -17.81 1.24 -7.84
N GLU A 62 -17.98 0.93 -9.13
CA GLU A 62 -16.88 0.64 -10.06
C GLU A 62 -15.88 1.80 -10.21
N ASP A 63 -16.35 3.04 -10.12
CA ASP A 63 -15.49 4.22 -10.22
C ASP A 63 -14.66 4.42 -8.95
N ALA A 64 -15.24 4.10 -7.79
CA ALA A 64 -14.50 4.08 -6.52
C ALA A 64 -13.44 2.98 -6.51
N LEU A 65 -13.77 1.81 -7.05
CA LEU A 65 -12.86 0.67 -7.19
C LEU A 65 -11.67 0.97 -8.10
N ALA A 66 -11.92 1.60 -9.25
CA ALA A 66 -10.87 1.95 -10.19
C ALA A 66 -9.78 2.81 -9.54
N LYS A 67 -10.17 3.75 -8.66
CA LYS A 67 -9.22 4.59 -7.92
C LYS A 67 -8.37 3.82 -6.91
N LEU A 68 -8.87 2.70 -6.40
CA LEU A 68 -8.17 1.84 -5.44
C LEU A 68 -7.38 0.71 -6.11
N SER A 69 -7.31 0.69 -7.45
CA SER A 69 -6.49 -0.26 -8.22
C SER A 69 -5.09 0.29 -8.60
N GLY A 70 -4.78 1.51 -8.17
CA GLY A 70 -3.53 2.20 -8.50
C GLY A 70 -2.39 1.98 -7.50
N THR A 71 -1.28 2.66 -7.78
CA THR A 71 -0.07 2.70 -6.94
C THR A 71 0.12 4.07 -6.27
N GLU A 72 -0.86 4.94 -6.42
CA GLU A 72 -0.95 6.28 -5.84
C GLU A 72 -2.11 6.32 -4.84
N SER A 73 -1.87 6.97 -3.70
CA SER A 73 -2.90 7.15 -2.68
C SER A 73 -3.95 8.16 -3.13
N LEU A 74 -5.17 8.01 -2.62
CA LEU A 74 -6.11 9.13 -2.63
C LEU A 74 -5.59 10.24 -1.71
N PRO A 75 -5.89 11.52 -1.99
CA PRO A 75 -5.51 12.62 -1.12
C PRO A 75 -5.95 12.39 0.33
N PHE A 76 -5.07 12.70 1.27
CA PHE A 76 -5.34 12.61 2.71
C PHE A 76 -4.71 13.80 3.42
N THR A 77 -5.23 14.13 4.60
CA THR A 77 -4.71 15.20 5.45
C THR A 77 -3.76 14.61 6.48
N ALA A 78 -2.65 15.31 6.77
CA ALA A 78 -1.79 14.95 7.88
C ALA A 78 -2.56 15.06 9.21
N GLY A 79 -2.50 14.01 10.04
CA GLY A 79 -3.10 14.01 11.37
C GLY A 79 -2.16 14.51 12.46
N GLU A 80 -2.48 14.17 13.72
CA GLU A 80 -1.76 14.62 14.92
C GLU A 80 -0.33 14.10 14.95
N HIS A 81 -0.12 12.85 14.55
CA HIS A 81 1.19 12.19 14.58
C HIS A 81 2.10 12.61 13.44
N SER A 82 1.56 13.25 12.40
CA SER A 82 2.32 13.86 11.30
C SER A 82 3.21 12.88 10.55
N ARG A 83 2.78 11.62 10.51
CA ARG A 83 3.49 10.51 9.89
C ARG A 83 2.48 9.66 9.15
N MET A 84 2.88 9.15 8.00
CA MET A 84 2.12 8.12 7.33
C MET A 84 2.91 6.82 7.34
N ALA A 85 2.20 5.70 7.23
CA ALA A 85 2.80 4.41 7.04
C ALA A 85 2.16 3.69 5.85
N VAL A 86 3.01 3.09 5.02
CA VAL A 86 2.62 2.27 3.88
C VAL A 86 2.98 0.83 4.20
N LYS A 87 1.98 -0.04 4.20
CA LYS A 87 2.19 -1.48 4.30
C LYS A 87 1.98 -2.10 2.93
N VAL A 88 2.93 -2.90 2.46
CA VAL A 88 2.86 -3.60 1.18
C VAL A 88 2.87 -5.10 1.42
N ILE A 89 1.99 -5.81 0.73
CA ILE A 89 1.83 -7.27 0.80
C ILE A 89 2.24 -7.86 -0.55
N ASP A 90 3.25 -8.74 -0.53
CA ASP A 90 3.65 -9.47 -1.73
C ASP A 90 2.67 -10.63 -2.03
N PRO A 91 2.73 -11.26 -3.23
CA PRO A 91 1.87 -12.39 -3.58
C PRO A 91 2.04 -13.65 -2.72
N ARG A 92 3.09 -13.71 -1.90
CA ARG A 92 3.36 -14.80 -0.96
C ARG A 92 2.79 -14.51 0.43
N GLY A 93 2.21 -13.32 0.63
CA GLY A 93 1.67 -12.86 1.90
C GLY A 93 2.72 -12.25 2.83
N ASN A 94 3.94 -11.98 2.37
CA ASN A 94 4.93 -11.27 3.19
C ASN A 94 4.56 -9.79 3.29
N GLU A 95 4.67 -9.24 4.50
CA GLU A 95 4.38 -7.83 4.76
C GLU A 95 5.67 -7.02 4.93
N VAL A 96 5.70 -5.85 4.31
CA VAL A 96 6.73 -4.83 4.54
C VAL A 96 6.06 -3.52 4.92
N LEU A 97 6.56 -2.86 5.96
CA LEU A 97 6.07 -1.56 6.43
C LEU A 97 7.12 -0.49 6.20
N ARG A 98 6.71 0.65 5.63
CA ARG A 98 7.53 1.84 5.50
C ARG A 98 6.82 3.03 6.14
N VAL A 99 7.52 3.77 6.99
CA VAL A 99 6.99 4.98 7.65
C VAL A 99 7.65 6.21 7.06
N HIS A 100 6.87 7.26 6.81
CA HIS A 100 7.33 8.57 6.34
C HIS A 100 6.81 9.68 7.25
N LYS A 101 7.64 10.70 7.50
CA LYS A 101 7.20 11.93 8.16
C LYS A 101 6.63 12.89 7.11
N LEU A 102 5.58 13.62 7.45
CA LEU A 102 4.88 14.50 6.50
C LEU A 102 5.38 15.97 6.54
N TYR A 103 6.15 16.38 7.55
CA TYR A 103 6.63 17.76 7.70
C TYR A 103 8.13 17.98 7.43
N GLU A 104 8.83 17.02 6.83
CA GLU A 104 10.20 17.27 6.38
C GLU A 104 10.16 17.75 4.92
N TYR A 105 10.31 19.06 4.71
CA TYR A 105 10.86 19.57 3.45
C TYR A 105 12.25 18.96 3.31
N ASP A 106 12.43 18.11 2.31
CA ASP A 106 13.75 17.63 1.93
C ASP A 106 14.57 18.82 1.44
N THR A 107 15.49 19.28 2.28
CA THR A 107 16.42 20.38 1.95
C THR A 107 17.61 19.90 1.11
N ASN A 108 17.65 18.63 0.71
CA ASN A 108 18.76 18.02 -0.02
C ASN A 108 18.38 17.43 -1.38
N SER A 109 17.56 18.15 -2.16
CA SER A 109 17.49 17.92 -3.60
C SER A 109 18.02 19.15 -4.36
N GLN A 110 19.35 19.27 -4.39
CA GLN A 110 20.10 19.91 -5.47
C GLN A 110 21.09 18.91 -6.04
#